data_AF-A0A7V6STC2-F1
#
_entry.id   AF-A0A7V6STC2-F1
#
_cell.length_a   1.000
_cell.length_b   1.000
_cell.length_c   1.000
_cell.angle_alpha   90.00
_cell.angle_beta   90.00
_cell.angle_gamma   90.00
#
_symmetry.space_group_name_H-M   'P 1'
#
loop_
_entity.id
_entity.type
_entity.pdbx_description
1 polymer ?
#
loop_
_entity_poly.entity_id
_entity_poly.type
_entity_poly.pdbx_seq_one_letter_code
_entity_poly.pdbx_strand_id
1 'polypeptide(L)'
;MTENELLATLVEYYLQADIPTSKINAHLYDLHLKLLNEIYRDKEGLFILHSGERVEAFDVSKLRSSLEITSDSVPEHLSSGDIERIVRLTLEKINTCQEKLKQCHEKIIPARVIRHFVGEAIEELGFQSMAIAYKKTRKDELPTRFL
;
A
#
# COMPACT_ATOMS: atom_id res chain seq x y z
N MET A 1 22.50 -12.54 -17.68
CA MET A 1 22.88 -11.64 -16.59
C MET A 1 22.83 -12.41 -15.29
N THR A 2 23.97 -12.59 -14.64
CA THR A 2 24.09 -13.18 -13.31
C THR A 2 23.78 -12.13 -12.23
N GLU A 3 23.56 -12.56 -11.00
CA GLU A 3 23.37 -11.65 -9.85
C GLU A 3 24.56 -10.69 -9.68
N ASN A 4 25.78 -11.19 -9.87
CA ASN A 4 27.00 -10.38 -9.80
C ASN A 4 27.09 -9.33 -10.91
N GLU A 5 26.65 -9.67 -12.13
CA GLU A 5 26.61 -8.72 -13.25
C GLU A 5 25.57 -7.61 -13.00
N LEU A 6 24.39 -7.96 -12.46
CA LEU A 6 23.36 -6.99 -12.08
C LEU A 6 23.84 -6.05 -10.98
N LEU A 7 24.50 -6.58 -9.95
CA LEU A 7 25.07 -5.78 -8.86
C LEU A 7 26.12 -4.79 -9.40
N ALA A 8 27.01 -5.24 -10.27
CA ALA A 8 28.01 -4.36 -10.90
C ALA A 8 27.36 -3.20 -11.65
N THR A 9 26.34 -3.49 -12.48
CA THR A 9 25.59 -2.44 -13.21
C THR A 9 24.89 -1.46 -12.27
N LEU A 10 24.27 -1.93 -11.18
CA LEU A 10 23.64 -1.06 -10.19
C LEU A 10 24.68 -0.16 -9.50
N VAL A 11 25.83 -0.70 -9.11
CA VAL A 11 26.91 0.08 -8.50
C VAL A 11 27.40 1.17 -9.45
N GLU A 12 27.65 0.84 -10.72
CA GLU A 12 28.05 1.82 -11.73
C GLU A 12 27.00 2.92 -11.90
N TYR A 13 25.73 2.56 -11.97
CA TYR A 13 24.62 3.53 -12.03
C TYR A 13 24.63 4.48 -10.83
N TYR A 14 24.71 3.96 -9.59
CA TYR A 14 24.67 4.79 -8.39
C TYR A 14 25.89 5.70 -8.24
N LEU A 15 27.07 5.27 -8.70
CA LEU A 15 28.28 6.10 -8.74
C LEU A 15 28.17 7.25 -9.74
N GLN A 16 27.45 7.04 -10.85
CA GLN A 16 27.25 8.05 -11.90
C GLN A 16 26.07 8.99 -11.60
N ALA A 17 25.02 8.51 -10.94
CA ALA A 17 23.77 9.23 -10.73
C ALA A 17 23.80 10.25 -9.58
N ASP A 18 24.92 10.41 -8.88
CA ASP A 18 25.09 11.29 -7.71
C ASP A 18 23.98 11.13 -6.65
N ILE A 19 23.50 9.89 -6.47
CA ILE A 19 22.46 9.60 -5.48
C ILE A 19 23.12 9.48 -4.12
N PRO A 20 22.72 10.28 -3.11
CA PRO A 20 23.27 10.16 -1.78
C PRO A 20 23.07 8.76 -1.22
N THR A 21 24.07 8.20 -0.53
CA THR A 21 23.97 6.85 0.07
C THR A 21 22.73 6.69 0.96
N SER A 22 22.33 7.75 1.66
CA SER A 22 21.11 7.81 2.49
C SER A 22 19.80 7.69 1.71
N LYS A 23 19.81 7.81 0.38
CA LYS A 23 18.66 7.68 -0.53
C LYS A 23 18.65 6.37 -1.30
N ILE A 24 19.73 5.59 -1.29
CA ILE A 24 19.84 4.35 -2.07
C ILE A 24 18.69 3.39 -1.76
N ASN A 25 18.39 3.15 -0.48
CA ASN A 25 17.30 2.24 -0.08
C ASN A 25 15.93 2.69 -0.61
N ALA A 26 15.65 4.00 -0.58
CA ALA A 26 14.40 4.53 -1.11
C ALA A 26 14.34 4.34 -2.64
N HIS A 27 15.44 4.62 -3.33
CA HIS A 27 15.52 4.43 -4.77
C HIS A 27 15.39 2.95 -5.18
N LEU A 28 16.02 2.03 -4.44
CA LEU A 28 15.87 0.58 -4.67
C LEU A 28 14.43 0.12 -4.44
N TYR A 29 13.74 0.67 -3.44
CA TYR A 29 12.32 0.40 -3.22
C TYR A 29 11.44 0.90 -4.38
N ASP A 30 11.70 2.10 -4.89
CA ASP A 30 10.99 2.63 -6.06
C ASP A 30 11.26 1.79 -7.31
N LEU A 31 12.50 1.34 -7.49
CA LEU A 31 12.89 0.43 -8.58
C LEU A 31 12.19 -0.93 -8.45
N HIS A 32 12.07 -1.46 -7.23
CA HIS A 32 11.33 -2.68 -6.95
C HIS A 32 9.85 -2.54 -7.34
N LEU A 33 9.20 -1.43 -6.96
CA LEU A 33 7.81 -1.17 -7.36
C LEU A 33 7.68 -1.05 -8.88
N LYS A 34 8.59 -0.36 -9.56
CA LYS A 34 8.61 -0.28 -11.02
C LYS A 34 8.74 -1.66 -11.66
N LEU A 35 9.68 -2.47 -11.19
CA LEU A 35 9.87 -3.85 -11.66
C LEU A 35 8.61 -4.69 -11.48
N LEU A 36 7.94 -4.60 -10.32
CA LEU A 36 6.68 -5.31 -10.10
C LEU A 36 5.57 -4.81 -11.03
N ASN A 37 5.46 -3.51 -11.26
CA ASN A 37 4.49 -2.96 -12.21
C ASN A 37 4.74 -3.48 -13.63
N GLU A 38 5.99 -3.62 -14.05
CA GLU A 38 6.36 -4.24 -15.32
C GLU A 38 5.97 -5.73 -15.39
N ILE A 39 6.28 -6.51 -14.35
CA ILE A 39 5.94 -7.94 -14.27
C ILE A 39 4.41 -8.16 -14.33
N TYR A 40 3.63 -7.26 -13.74
CA TYR A 40 2.17 -7.34 -13.68
C TYR A 40 1.47 -6.51 -14.75
N ARG A 41 2.22 -5.91 -15.69
CA ARG A 41 1.69 -4.97 -16.69
C ARG A 41 0.54 -5.55 -17.50
N ASP A 42 0.60 -6.82 -17.89
CA ASP A 42 -0.42 -7.45 -18.74
C ASP A 42 -1.51 -8.19 -17.96
N LYS A 43 -1.45 -8.19 -16.61
CA LYS A 43 -2.45 -8.86 -15.77
C LYS A 43 -3.65 -7.95 -15.49
N GLU A 44 -4.85 -8.50 -15.54
CA GLU A 44 -6.07 -7.76 -15.21
C GLU A 44 -6.20 -7.53 -13.69
N GLY A 45 -6.77 -6.38 -13.31
CA GLY A 45 -7.04 -6.03 -11.92
C GLY A 45 -5.94 -5.23 -11.22
N LEU A 46 -6.21 -4.94 -9.95
CA LEU A 46 -5.30 -4.25 -9.03
C LEU A 46 -4.60 -5.27 -8.13
N PHE A 47 -3.34 -5.01 -7.80
CA PHE A 47 -2.52 -5.91 -6.99
C PHE A 47 -1.99 -5.17 -5.74
N ILE A 48 -1.91 -5.89 -4.63
CA ILE A 48 -1.40 -5.40 -3.36
C ILE A 48 -0.02 -5.99 -3.10
N LEU A 49 0.96 -5.14 -2.79
CA LEU A 49 2.25 -5.57 -2.24
C LEU A 49 2.20 -5.57 -0.71
N HIS A 50 2.31 -6.74 -0.09
CA HIS A 50 2.36 -6.90 1.36
C HIS A 50 3.78 -6.74 1.93
N SER A 51 3.87 -6.56 3.25
CA SER A 51 5.11 -6.37 4.01
C SER A 51 6.14 -7.50 3.80
N GLY A 52 5.67 -8.74 3.67
CA GLY A 52 6.49 -9.93 3.41
C GLY A 52 6.73 -10.21 1.92
N GLU A 53 6.80 -9.16 1.10
CA GLU A 53 7.12 -9.21 -0.35
C GLU A 53 6.16 -10.05 -1.21
N ARG A 54 5.01 -10.44 -0.65
CA ARG A 54 3.96 -11.15 -1.38
C ARG A 54 3.09 -10.17 -2.14
N VAL A 55 2.94 -10.40 -3.44
CA VAL A 55 1.94 -9.72 -4.28
C VAL A 55 0.69 -10.59 -4.40
N GLU A 56 -0.49 -10.00 -4.21
CA GLU A 56 -1.77 -10.67 -4.45
C GLU A 56 -2.78 -9.74 -5.12
N ALA A 57 -3.82 -10.31 -5.74
CA ALA A 57 -4.92 -9.52 -6.28
C ALA A 57 -5.66 -8.80 -5.14
N PHE A 58 -6.04 -7.55 -5.38
CA PHE A 58 -6.84 -6.76 -4.47
C PHE A 58 -8.24 -7.37 -4.33
N ASP A 59 -8.63 -7.64 -3.09
CA ASP A 59 -9.89 -8.29 -2.76
C ASP A 59 -10.65 -7.47 -1.72
N VAL A 60 -11.78 -6.90 -2.17
CA VAL A 60 -12.68 -6.09 -1.33
C VAL A 60 -13.24 -6.90 -0.17
N SER A 61 -13.45 -8.21 -0.34
CA SER A 61 -13.97 -9.06 0.72
C SER A 61 -13.01 -9.11 1.92
N LYS A 62 -11.70 -9.18 1.68
CA LYS A 62 -10.67 -9.12 2.73
C LYS A 62 -10.66 -7.78 3.46
N LEU A 63 -10.91 -6.68 2.74
CA LEU A 63 -11.04 -5.36 3.37
C LEU A 63 -12.24 -5.31 4.31
N ARG A 64 -13.40 -5.81 3.88
CA ARG A 64 -14.61 -5.91 4.72
C ARG A 64 -14.34 -6.75 5.97
N SER A 65 -13.83 -7.97 5.81
CA SER A 65 -13.53 -8.85 6.93
C SER A 65 -12.52 -8.24 7.91
N SER A 66 -11.53 -7.50 7.39
CA SER A 66 -10.58 -6.78 8.24
C SER A 66 -11.24 -5.70 9.10
N LEU A 67 -12.27 -5.02 8.59
CA LEU A 67 -13.03 -4.02 9.32
C LEU A 67 -13.96 -4.67 10.35
N GLU A 68 -14.63 -5.76 9.98
CA GLU A 68 -15.49 -6.54 10.90
C GLU A 68 -14.69 -7.03 12.11
N ILE A 69 -13.54 -7.69 11.88
CA ILE A 69 -12.67 -8.18 12.95
C ILE A 69 -12.19 -7.05 13.87
N THR A 70 -11.87 -5.89 13.29
CA THR A 70 -11.40 -4.75 14.08
C THR A 70 -12.57 -4.12 14.87
N SER A 71 -13.75 -4.03 14.27
CA SER A 71 -14.99 -3.54 14.90
C SER A 71 -15.40 -4.41 16.08
N ASP A 72 -15.26 -5.73 15.97
CA ASP A 72 -15.53 -6.66 17.07
C ASP A 72 -14.55 -6.51 18.23
N SER A 73 -13.34 -5.97 17.96
CA SER A 73 -12.30 -5.75 18.96
C SER A 73 -12.40 -4.41 19.70
N VAL A 74 -13.36 -3.55 19.33
CA VAL A 74 -13.55 -2.23 19.95
C VAL A 74 -14.98 -2.07 20.51
N PRO A 75 -15.16 -1.23 21.55
CA PRO A 75 -16.51 -0.93 22.06
C PRO A 75 -17.40 -0.18 21.06
N GLU A 76 -16.78 0.57 20.13
CA GLU A 76 -17.45 1.27 19.04
C GLU A 76 -17.77 0.27 17.92
N HIS A 77 -18.81 -0.54 18.13
CA HIS A 77 -19.25 -1.50 17.13
C HIS A 77 -19.80 -0.80 15.89
N LEU A 78 -19.17 -1.05 14.74
CA LEU A 78 -19.64 -0.56 13.45
C LEU A 78 -20.84 -1.39 12.99
N SER A 79 -21.87 -0.72 12.46
CA SER A 79 -22.91 -1.43 11.73
C SER A 79 -22.40 -1.89 10.36
N SER A 80 -23.09 -2.84 9.73
CA SER A 80 -22.80 -3.23 8.34
C SER A 80 -22.86 -2.04 7.37
N GLY A 81 -23.74 -1.06 7.65
CA GLY A 81 -23.84 0.17 6.86
C GLY A 81 -22.61 1.07 7.01
N ASP A 82 -22.03 1.15 8.21
CA ASP A 82 -20.81 1.92 8.46
C ASP A 82 -19.60 1.28 7.78
N ILE A 83 -19.48 -0.05 7.87
CA ILE A 83 -18.43 -0.81 7.17
C ILE A 83 -18.50 -0.57 5.67
N GLU A 84 -19.68 -0.64 5.06
CA GLU A 84 -19.82 -0.41 3.62
C GLU A 84 -19.47 1.03 3.23
N ARG A 85 -19.79 2.02 4.08
CA ARG A 85 -19.38 3.41 3.86
C ARG A 85 -17.86 3.58 3.91
N ILE A 86 -17.19 2.95 4.89
CA ILE A 86 -15.72 2.97 5.00
C ILE A 86 -15.09 2.31 3.77
N VAL A 87 -15.60 1.15 3.36
CA VAL A 87 -15.13 0.45 2.16
C VAL A 87 -15.27 1.32 0.93
N ARG A 88 -16.44 1.94 0.72
CA ARG A 88 -16.67 2.83 -0.43
C ARG A 88 -15.69 4.00 -0.45
N LEU A 89 -15.53 4.72 0.66
CA LEU A 89 -14.58 5.84 0.75
C LEU A 89 -13.13 5.39 0.50
N THR A 90 -12.76 4.21 1.01
CA THR A 90 -11.44 3.61 0.75
C THR A 90 -11.25 3.34 -0.74
N LEU A 91 -12.25 2.76 -1.41
CA LEU A 91 -12.20 2.47 -2.84
C LEU A 91 -12.15 3.75 -3.68
N GLU A 92 -12.87 4.80 -3.30
CA GLU A 92 -12.80 6.11 -3.94
C GLU A 92 -11.39 6.70 -3.87
N LYS A 93 -10.73 6.61 -2.70
CA LYS A 93 -9.33 7.03 -2.52
C LYS A 93 -8.36 6.18 -3.34
N ILE A 94 -8.55 4.86 -3.37
CA ILE A 94 -7.76 3.95 -4.23
C ILE A 94 -7.94 4.33 -5.70
N ASN A 95 -9.17 4.51 -6.17
CA ASN A 95 -9.45 4.88 -7.56
C ASN A 95 -8.85 6.24 -7.92
N THR A 96 -8.98 7.24 -7.04
CA THR A 96 -8.36 8.57 -7.23
C THR A 96 -6.84 8.46 -7.29
N CYS A 97 -6.25 7.65 -6.42
CA CYS A 97 -4.82 7.34 -6.44
C CYS A 97 -4.46 6.68 -7.77
N GLN A 98 -5.20 5.66 -8.20
CA GLN A 98 -5.00 5.00 -9.48
C GLN A 98 -5.18 5.94 -10.66
N GLU A 99 -6.10 6.90 -10.66
CA GLU A 99 -6.24 7.85 -11.76
C GLU A 99 -5.04 8.78 -11.88
N LYS A 100 -4.50 9.24 -10.74
CA LYS A 100 -3.23 9.96 -10.70
C LYS A 100 -2.07 9.09 -11.19
N LEU A 101 -2.08 7.81 -10.82
CA LEU A 101 -1.06 6.82 -11.19
C LEU A 101 -1.28 6.17 -12.57
N LYS A 102 -2.44 6.34 -13.22
CA LYS A 102 -2.71 5.85 -14.59
C LYS A 102 -1.90 6.65 -15.61
N GLN A 103 -1.50 7.88 -15.27
CA GLN A 103 -0.44 8.58 -15.98
C GLN A 103 0.90 7.78 -15.95
N CYS A 104 1.07 6.89 -14.97
CA CYS A 104 2.26 6.08 -14.69
C CYS A 104 2.08 4.56 -14.89
N HIS A 105 0.92 4.06 -15.35
CA HIS A 105 0.59 2.64 -15.53
C HIS A 105 0.73 1.74 -14.28
N GLU A 106 0.62 2.29 -13.07
CA GLU A 106 0.86 1.50 -11.85
C GLU A 106 -0.34 0.59 -11.49
N LYS A 107 -0.07 -0.71 -11.34
CA LYS A 107 -1.01 -1.78 -10.93
C LYS A 107 -0.77 -2.31 -9.53
N ILE A 108 0.39 -2.02 -8.95
CA ILE A 108 0.84 -2.51 -7.64
C ILE A 108 0.69 -1.38 -6.63
N ILE A 109 -0.16 -1.58 -5.62
CA ILE A 109 -0.30 -0.65 -4.49
C ILE A 109 0.25 -1.31 -3.22
N PRO A 110 1.18 -0.67 -2.49
CA PRO A 110 1.62 -1.16 -1.20
C PRO A 110 0.45 -1.27 -0.20
N ALA A 111 0.37 -2.37 0.54
CA ALA A 111 -0.68 -2.61 1.53
C ALA A 111 -0.78 -1.47 2.56
N ARG A 112 0.33 -0.83 2.92
CA ARG A 112 0.36 0.35 3.80
C ARG A 112 -0.44 1.54 3.27
N VAL A 113 -0.47 1.74 1.96
CA VAL A 113 -1.22 2.83 1.33
C VAL A 113 -2.72 2.57 1.46
N ILE A 114 -3.15 1.32 1.22
CA ILE A 114 -4.53 0.90 1.44
C ILE A 114 -4.90 1.08 2.92
N ARG A 115 -4.03 0.63 3.85
CA ARG A 115 -4.26 0.81 5.30
C ARG A 115 -4.41 2.29 5.67
N HIS A 116 -3.61 3.16 5.08
CA HIS A 116 -3.71 4.60 5.29
C HIS A 116 -5.06 5.15 4.82
N PHE A 117 -5.51 4.81 3.60
CA PHE A 117 -6.83 5.23 3.10
C PHE A 117 -7.99 4.73 3.94
N VAL A 118 -7.90 3.50 4.47
CA VAL A 118 -8.90 2.98 5.41
C VAL A 118 -8.91 3.80 6.70
N GLY A 119 -7.73 4.12 7.24
CA GLY A 119 -7.60 4.98 8.41
C GLY A 119 -8.23 6.36 8.21
N GLU A 120 -7.95 7.00 7.08
CA GLU A 120 -8.57 8.28 6.70
C GLU A 120 -10.10 8.14 6.59
N ALA A 121 -10.61 7.10 5.93
CA ALA A 121 -12.05 6.88 5.78
C ALA A 121 -12.77 6.69 7.13
N ILE A 122 -12.13 5.97 8.07
CA ILE A 122 -12.65 5.78 9.43
C ILE A 122 -12.68 7.12 10.18
N GLU A 123 -11.62 7.93 10.07
CA GLU A 123 -11.50 9.24 10.70
C GLU A 123 -12.50 10.26 10.12
N GLU A 124 -12.67 10.28 8.79
CA GLU A 124 -13.64 11.13 8.08
C GLU A 124 -15.08 10.85 8.53
N LEU A 125 -15.39 9.61 8.90
CA LEU A 125 -16.70 9.21 9.40
C LEU A 125 -16.85 9.41 10.92
N GLY A 126 -15.79 9.81 11.62
CA GLY A 126 -15.81 10.13 13.05
C GLY A 126 -15.62 8.96 14.00
N PHE A 127 -15.26 7.77 13.51
CA PHE A 127 -15.09 6.56 14.34
C PHE A 127 -13.70 6.51 15.00
N GLN A 128 -13.50 7.36 16.02
CA GLN A 128 -12.18 7.57 16.63
C GLN A 128 -11.63 6.32 17.34
N SER A 129 -12.48 5.53 18.00
CA SER A 129 -12.02 4.33 18.71
C SER A 129 -11.59 3.26 17.71
N MET A 130 -12.36 3.13 16.63
CA MET A 130 -12.01 2.28 15.50
C MET A 130 -10.70 2.70 14.83
N ALA A 131 -10.50 4.00 14.57
CA ALA A 131 -9.28 4.51 13.94
C ALA A 131 -8.03 4.17 14.76
N ILE A 132 -8.11 4.33 16.08
CA ILE A 132 -7.03 3.97 17.01
C ILE A 132 -6.75 2.46 16.96
N ALA A 133 -7.79 1.63 17.00
CA ALA A 133 -7.63 0.18 16.98
C ALA A 133 -7.09 -0.34 15.64
N TYR A 134 -7.58 0.19 14.53
CA TYR A 134 -7.14 -0.18 13.19
C TYR A 134 -5.66 0.20 12.96
N LYS A 135 -5.19 1.30 13.55
CA LYS A 135 -3.76 1.67 13.55
C LYS A 135 -2.91 0.79 14.47
N LYS A 136 -3.45 0.37 15.62
CA LYS A 136 -2.72 -0.44 16.62
C LYS A 136 -2.50 -1.89 16.20
N THR A 137 -3.46 -2.50 15.51
CA THR A 137 -3.41 -3.91 15.11
C THR A 137 -2.28 -4.22 14.11
N ARG A 138 -1.59 -3.21 13.58
CA ARG A 138 -0.65 -3.38 12.44
C ARG A 138 0.61 -2.51 12.55
N LYS A 139 1.20 -2.43 13.76
CA LYS A 139 2.55 -1.88 13.99
C LYS A 139 3.64 -2.81 13.43
N ASP A 140 3.69 -2.96 12.12
CA ASP A 140 4.92 -3.36 11.43
C ASP A 140 5.06 -2.46 10.21
N GLU A 141 6.10 -1.61 10.21
CA GLU A 141 6.84 -1.03 9.06
C GLU A 141 7.39 0.39 9.37
N LEU A 142 8.72 0.51 9.49
CA LEU A 142 9.50 1.74 9.28
C LEU A 142 9.79 1.91 7.76
N PRO A 143 10.26 3.07 7.24
CA PRO A 143 10.21 4.44 7.76
C PRO A 143 9.24 5.36 6.99
N THR A 144 8.87 6.43 7.69
CA THR A 144 8.09 7.61 7.33
C THR A 144 8.58 8.31 6.06
N ARG A 145 7.93 8.09 4.92
CA ARG A 145 8.09 9.00 3.76
C ARG A 145 6.90 9.13 2.81
N PHE A 146 5.71 8.68 3.22
CA PHE A 146 4.47 8.86 2.47
C PHE A 146 3.39 9.59 3.30
N LEU A 147 3.82 10.41 4.26
CA LEU A 147 3.03 11.53 4.78
C LEU A 147 3.64 12.82 4.26
#